data_AF-G2EDK8-F1
#
_entry.id   AF-G2EDK8-F1
#
_cell.length_a   1.000
_cell.length_b   1.000
_cell.length_c   1.000
_cell.angle_alpha   90.00
_cell.angle_beta   90.00
_cell.angle_gamma   90.00
#
_symmetry.space_group_name_H-M   'P 1'
#
loop_
_entity.id
_entity.type
_entity.pdbx_description
1 polymer ?
#
loop_
_entity_poly.entity_id
_entity_poly.type
_entity_poly.pdbx_seq_one_letter_code
_entity_poly.pdbx_strand_id
1 'polypeptide(L)'
;MSDLIFSVLGESSSAAKFIAKTRQFKLVIDEPEDLGGTDENANPVEYLLAGLAGCVNVVGHLVAKELGFSIKKLKIEVTGNINPSKLFGISNDERAGFKGIELKLNPETDASIETLVEWLKIVQERCPVKDNLTNITPVKVSVEKQYVIQ
;
A
#
# COMPACT_ATOMS: atom_id res chain seq x y z
N MET A 1 6.26 23.83 0.76
CA MET A 1 5.84 23.22 2.05
C MET A 1 7.06 22.55 2.66
N SER A 2 7.09 22.41 3.99
CA SER A 2 8.07 21.56 4.67
C SER A 2 7.70 20.08 4.54
N ASP A 3 8.67 19.21 4.76
CA ASP A 3 8.44 17.76 4.75
C ASP A 3 7.51 17.33 5.89
N LEU A 4 6.65 16.35 5.60
CA LEU A 4 5.78 15.71 6.58
C LEU A 4 6.37 14.36 6.99
N ILE A 5 6.33 14.06 8.28
CA ILE A 5 6.84 12.79 8.82
C ILE A 5 5.66 11.87 9.12
N PHE A 6 5.74 10.64 8.61
CA PHE A 6 4.78 9.57 8.87
C PHE A 6 5.50 8.43 9.60
N SER A 7 4.88 7.90 10.65
CA SER A 7 5.47 6.81 11.45
C SER A 7 4.42 5.79 11.87
N VAL A 8 4.91 4.58 12.10
CA VAL A 8 4.19 3.46 12.67
C VAL A 8 5.10 2.80 13.70
N LEU A 9 4.54 2.45 14.86
CA LEU A 9 5.24 1.71 15.91
C LEU A 9 4.37 0.54 16.33
N GLY A 10 4.96 -0.64 16.51
CA GLY A 10 4.23 -1.83 16.89
C GLY A 10 5.14 -2.94 17.40
N GLU A 11 4.51 -4.03 17.77
CA GLU A 11 5.15 -5.25 18.26
C GLU A 11 4.46 -6.50 17.70
N SER A 12 5.21 -7.59 17.59
CA SER A 12 4.65 -8.90 17.25
C SER A 12 3.77 -9.39 18.41
N SER A 13 2.51 -9.72 18.13
CA SER A 13 1.67 -10.47 19.08
C SER A 13 1.78 -11.98 18.90
N SER A 14 2.22 -12.44 17.73
CA SER A 14 2.65 -13.81 17.44
C SER A 14 3.72 -13.78 16.34
N ALA A 15 4.22 -14.95 15.92
CA ALA A 15 5.19 -15.04 14.83
C ALA A 15 4.65 -14.50 13.48
N ALA A 16 3.33 -14.55 13.26
CA ALA A 16 2.67 -14.14 12.03
C ALA A 16 1.70 -12.95 12.21
N LYS A 17 1.58 -12.40 13.42
CA LYS A 17 0.68 -11.28 13.73
C LYS A 17 1.44 -10.11 14.34
N PHE A 18 1.28 -8.92 13.75
CA PHE A 18 1.89 -7.66 14.18
C PHE A 18 0.82 -6.62 14.49
N ILE A 19 0.91 -6.01 15.67
CA ILE A 19 -0.03 -4.98 16.11
C ILE A 19 0.71 -3.65 16.16
N ALA A 20 0.21 -2.70 15.37
CA ALA A 20 0.82 -1.39 15.21
C ALA A 20 -0.14 -0.26 15.60
N LYS A 21 0.45 0.90 15.93
CA LYS A 21 -0.23 2.17 16.09
C LYS A 21 0.36 3.22 15.15
N THR A 22 -0.51 4.00 14.54
CA THR A 22 -0.14 5.22 13.81
C THR A 22 -1.13 6.32 14.17
N ARG A 23 -0.63 7.43 14.71
CA ARG A 23 -1.47 8.45 15.38
C ARG A 23 -2.44 7.78 16.37
N GLN A 24 -3.75 7.99 16.24
CA GLN A 24 -4.80 7.38 17.05
C GLN A 24 -5.31 6.02 16.53
N PHE A 25 -4.80 5.52 15.40
CA PHE A 25 -5.31 4.33 14.73
C PHE A 25 -4.51 3.08 15.13
N LYS A 26 -5.23 1.96 15.26
CA LYS A 26 -4.65 0.63 15.42
C LYS A 26 -4.65 -0.08 14.07
N LEU A 27 -3.53 -0.70 13.72
CA LEU A 27 -3.38 -1.58 12.56
C LEU A 27 -3.07 -2.98 13.07
N VAL A 28 -3.72 -3.99 12.49
CA VAL A 28 -3.44 -5.40 12.81
C VAL A 28 -3.10 -6.07 11.49
N ILE A 29 -1.86 -6.51 11.39
CA ILE A 29 -1.36 -7.26 10.24
C ILE A 29 -1.27 -8.72 10.68
N ASP A 30 -1.83 -9.61 9.87
CA ASP A 30 -1.88 -11.04 10.13
C ASP A 30 -1.34 -11.79 8.90
N GLU A 31 -1.46 -13.12 8.88
CA GLU A 31 -1.24 -13.94 7.69
C GLU A 31 -2.38 -14.97 7.56
N PRO A 32 -2.60 -15.56 6.38
CA PRO A 32 -3.45 -16.72 6.21
C PRO A 32 -3.00 -17.90 7.08
N GLU A 33 -3.91 -18.84 7.37
CA GLU A 33 -3.62 -20.04 8.16
C GLU A 33 -2.46 -20.87 7.57
N ASP A 34 -2.42 -21.03 6.24
CA ASP A 34 -1.35 -21.74 5.52
C ASP A 34 0.04 -21.09 5.68
N LEU A 35 0.07 -19.83 6.09
CA LEU A 35 1.29 -19.05 6.38
C LEU A 35 1.52 -18.87 7.89
N GLY A 36 0.76 -19.57 8.73
CA GLY A 36 0.93 -19.60 10.18
C GLY A 36 0.24 -18.46 10.94
N GLY A 37 -0.60 -17.66 10.26
CA GLY A 37 -1.44 -16.66 10.90
C GLY A 37 -2.83 -17.21 11.23
N THR A 38 -3.80 -16.31 11.39
CA THR A 38 -5.18 -16.66 11.76
C THR A 38 -6.22 -16.27 10.73
N ASP A 39 -5.81 -15.65 9.62
CA ASP A 39 -6.69 -15.14 8.56
C ASP A 39 -7.79 -14.18 9.08
N GLU A 40 -7.55 -13.52 10.23
CA GLU A 40 -8.50 -12.60 10.86
C GLU A 40 -8.35 -11.16 10.36
N ASN A 41 -7.20 -10.84 9.77
CA ASN A 41 -6.87 -9.52 9.24
C ASN A 41 -6.03 -9.66 7.97
N ALA A 42 -5.96 -8.58 7.19
CA ALA A 42 -5.18 -8.58 5.96
C ALA A 42 -3.67 -8.78 6.21
N ASN A 43 -3.02 -9.38 5.24
CA ASN A 43 -1.59 -9.64 5.29
C ASN A 43 -0.74 -8.42 4.88
N PRO A 44 0.59 -8.45 5.11
CA PRO A 44 1.45 -7.29 4.83
C PRO A 44 1.37 -6.79 3.37
N VAL A 45 1.29 -7.70 2.40
CA VAL A 45 1.30 -7.33 0.98
C VAL A 45 -0.06 -6.82 0.52
N GLU A 46 -1.16 -7.28 1.12
CA GLU A 46 -2.50 -6.73 0.94
C GLU A 46 -2.63 -5.32 1.52
N TYR A 47 -2.02 -5.06 2.68
CA TYR A 47 -1.92 -3.72 3.25
C TYR A 47 -1.21 -2.74 2.30
N LEU A 48 -0.21 -3.19 1.55
CA LEU A 48 0.45 -2.38 0.52
C LEU A 48 -0.51 -2.04 -0.64
N LEU A 49 -1.27 -3.02 -1.13
CA LEU A 49 -2.27 -2.80 -2.19
C LEU A 49 -3.42 -1.91 -1.72
N ALA A 50 -3.88 -2.07 -0.48
CA ALA A 50 -4.88 -1.23 0.15
C ALA A 50 -4.38 0.22 0.31
N GLY A 51 -3.11 0.40 0.69
CA GLY A 51 -2.45 1.70 0.73
C GLY A 51 -2.41 2.38 -0.64
N LEU A 52 -2.10 1.63 -1.71
CA LEU A 52 -2.15 2.13 -3.09
C LEU A 52 -3.57 2.55 -3.48
N ALA A 53 -4.56 1.70 -3.23
CA ALA A 53 -5.97 1.98 -3.53
C ALA A 53 -6.45 3.25 -2.80
N GLY A 54 -6.16 3.35 -1.49
CA GLY A 54 -6.52 4.52 -0.68
C GLY A 54 -5.83 5.80 -1.14
N CYS A 55 -4.56 5.70 -1.53
CA CYS A 55 -3.81 6.84 -2.06
C CYS A 55 -4.41 7.36 -3.37
N VAL A 56 -4.70 6.46 -4.32
CA VAL A 56 -5.33 6.81 -5.59
C VAL A 56 -6.75 7.35 -5.38
N ASN A 57 -7.50 6.84 -4.40
CA ASN A 57 -8.79 7.40 -4.04
C ASN A 57 -8.68 8.87 -3.62
N VAL A 58 -7.74 9.20 -2.72
CA VAL A 58 -7.55 10.58 -2.22
C VAL A 58 -7.12 11.51 -3.36
N VAL A 59 -6.09 11.11 -4.12
CA VAL A 59 -5.59 11.93 -5.24
C VAL A 59 -6.65 12.05 -6.34
N GLY A 60 -7.38 10.98 -6.63
CA GLY A 60 -8.47 10.95 -7.60
C GLY A 60 -9.53 12.00 -7.31
N HIS A 61 -10.04 12.07 -6.08
CA HIS A 61 -11.05 13.07 -5.71
C HIS A 61 -10.48 14.50 -5.68
N LEU A 62 -9.22 14.67 -5.26
CA LEU A 62 -8.55 15.96 -5.29
C LEU A 62 -8.45 16.51 -6.72
N VAL A 63 -7.93 15.71 -7.65
CA VAL A 63 -7.76 16.08 -9.06
C VAL A 63 -9.10 16.28 -9.75
N ALA A 64 -10.11 15.45 -9.45
CA ALA A 64 -11.44 15.63 -10.03
C ALA A 64 -12.02 17.01 -9.72
N LYS A 65 -11.89 17.45 -8.45
CA LYS A 65 -12.30 18.79 -8.02
C LYS A 65 -11.53 19.90 -8.74
N GLU A 66 -10.22 19.74 -8.91
CA GLU A 66 -9.37 20.70 -9.65
C GLU A 66 -9.78 20.82 -11.13
N LEU A 67 -10.16 19.70 -11.75
CA LEU A 67 -10.65 19.64 -13.14
C LEU A 67 -12.13 20.03 -13.30
N GLY A 68 -12.81 20.41 -12.21
CA GLY A 68 -14.18 20.93 -12.25
C GLY A 68 -15.27 19.87 -12.41
N PHE A 69 -15.00 18.61 -12.11
CA PHE A 69 -16.03 17.56 -12.09
C PHE A 69 -16.12 16.84 -10.74
N SER A 70 -17.21 16.12 -10.53
CA SER A 70 -17.44 15.36 -9.30
C SER A 70 -17.46 13.86 -9.57
N ILE A 71 -16.93 13.08 -8.63
CA ILE A 71 -17.04 11.63 -8.61
C ILE A 71 -18.06 11.27 -7.54
N LYS A 72 -19.16 10.63 -7.93
CA LYS A 72 -20.20 10.17 -6.98
C LYS A 72 -19.74 8.93 -6.23
N LYS A 73 -19.05 8.04 -6.94
CA LYS A 73 -18.48 6.79 -6.44
C LYS A 73 -17.23 6.45 -7.22
N LEU A 74 -16.20 5.94 -6.55
CA LEU A 74 -15.00 5.41 -7.19
C LEU A 74 -14.79 3.97 -6.75
N LYS A 75 -15.04 3.01 -7.65
CA LYS A 75 -14.66 1.62 -7.41
C LYS A 75 -13.21 1.44 -7.82
N ILE A 76 -12.40 0.86 -6.92
CA ILE A 76 -10.98 0.61 -7.13
C ILE A 76 -10.72 -0.87 -6.92
N GLU A 77 -10.11 -1.51 -7.90
CA GLU A 77 -9.64 -2.89 -7.81
C GLU A 77 -8.13 -2.91 -8.00
N VAL A 78 -7.42 -3.58 -7.10
CA VAL A 78 -5.96 -3.72 -7.15
C VAL A 78 -5.62 -5.20 -7.07
N THR A 79 -4.79 -5.68 -7.97
CA THR A 79 -4.31 -7.07 -7.96
C THR A 79 -2.81 -7.09 -8.14
N GLY A 80 -2.11 -7.90 -7.36
CA GLY A 80 -0.68 -8.10 -7.51
C GLY A 80 -0.34 -9.57 -7.35
N ASN A 81 0.69 -10.03 -8.07
CA ASN A 81 1.16 -11.40 -8.01
C ASN A 81 2.58 -11.50 -7.44
N ILE A 82 2.80 -12.48 -6.58
CA ILE A 82 4.09 -12.78 -5.93
C ILE A 82 4.41 -14.26 -6.13
N ASN A 83 5.70 -14.57 -6.28
CA ASN A 83 6.20 -15.92 -6.09
C ASN A 83 6.86 -16.00 -4.70
N PRO A 84 6.34 -16.83 -3.77
CA PRO A 84 6.85 -16.87 -2.41
C PRO A 84 8.17 -17.65 -2.28
N SER A 85 8.73 -18.21 -3.36
CA SER A 85 9.96 -19.01 -3.31
C SER A 85 11.12 -18.30 -2.62
N LYS A 86 11.29 -16.99 -2.84
CA LYS A 86 12.35 -16.22 -2.18
C LYS A 86 12.06 -15.93 -0.70
N LEU A 87 10.79 -15.71 -0.36
CA LEU A 87 10.36 -15.57 1.04
C LEU A 87 10.70 -16.84 1.84
N PHE A 88 10.46 -18.02 1.25
CA PHE A 88 10.75 -19.31 1.88
C PHE A 88 12.19 -19.82 1.68
N GLY A 89 13.06 -19.05 1.04
CA GLY A 89 14.45 -19.45 0.79
C GLY A 89 14.63 -20.62 -0.18
N ILE A 90 13.61 -20.93 -0.99
CA ILE A 90 13.60 -22.03 -1.98
C ILE A 90 14.39 -21.65 -3.24
N SER A 91 14.24 -20.41 -3.73
CA SER A 91 14.96 -19.90 -4.91
C SER A 91 15.22 -18.39 -4.79
N ASN A 92 16.31 -17.92 -5.41
CA ASN A 92 16.68 -16.51 -5.49
C ASN A 92 16.51 -15.90 -6.90
N ASP A 93 15.97 -16.66 -7.86
CA ASP A 93 15.89 -16.26 -9.27
C ASP A 93 14.97 -15.05 -9.50
N GLU A 94 13.94 -14.92 -8.67
CA GLU A 94 12.97 -13.83 -8.73
C GLU A 94 13.03 -12.94 -7.47
N ARG A 95 12.51 -11.72 -7.57
CA ARG A 95 12.32 -10.85 -6.39
C ARG A 95 11.23 -11.41 -5.47
N ALA A 96 11.32 -11.09 -4.17
CA ALA A 96 10.31 -11.51 -3.19
C ALA A 96 9.00 -10.68 -3.25
N GLY A 97 9.07 -9.44 -3.75
CA GLY A 97 7.91 -8.55 -3.89
C GLY A 97 7.08 -8.82 -5.15
N PHE A 98 6.07 -7.99 -5.37
CA PHE A 98 5.19 -8.08 -6.54
C PHE A 98 5.97 -8.08 -7.87
N LYS A 99 5.58 -8.96 -8.79
CA LYS A 99 6.06 -8.98 -10.18
C LYS A 99 5.38 -7.89 -11.01
N GLY A 100 4.10 -7.66 -10.73
CA GLY A 100 3.30 -6.59 -11.29
C GLY A 100 2.14 -6.27 -10.36
N ILE A 101 1.61 -5.06 -10.49
CA ILE A 101 0.39 -4.61 -9.84
C ILE A 101 -0.51 -4.02 -10.91
N GLU A 102 -1.74 -4.50 -11.01
CA GLU A 102 -2.79 -3.97 -11.87
C GLU A 102 -3.78 -3.16 -11.03
N LEU A 103 -4.10 -1.96 -11.49
CA LEU A 103 -5.03 -1.04 -10.84
C LEU A 103 -6.15 -0.69 -11.82
N LYS A 104 -7.41 -0.93 -11.43
CA LYS A 104 -8.60 -0.55 -12.21
C LYS A 104 -9.41 0.48 -11.44
N LEU A 105 -9.66 1.63 -12.09
CA LEU A 105 -10.47 2.71 -11.56
C LEU A 105 -11.77 2.79 -12.35
N ASN A 106 -12.90 2.73 -11.66
CA ASN A 106 -14.23 2.87 -12.26
C ASN A 106 -14.98 4.01 -11.53
N PRO A 107 -14.85 5.26 -12.02
CA PRO A 107 -15.55 6.42 -11.49
C PRO A 107 -16.99 6.51 -12.03
N GLU A 108 -17.94 6.73 -11.14
CA GLU A 108 -19.30 7.15 -11.48
C GLU A 108 -19.36 8.68 -11.56
N THR A 109 -19.45 9.22 -12.78
CA THR A 109 -19.41 10.67 -13.05
C THR A 109 -20.02 11.01 -14.40
N ASP A 110 -20.39 12.27 -14.59
CA ASP A 110 -20.91 12.84 -15.84
C ASP A 110 -19.78 13.50 -16.68
N ALA A 111 -18.51 13.36 -16.27
CA ALA A 111 -17.34 13.86 -17.00
C ALA A 111 -17.14 13.14 -18.35
N SER A 112 -16.61 13.87 -19.34
CA SER A 112 -16.29 13.29 -20.65
C SER A 112 -15.08 12.36 -20.58
N ILE A 113 -14.92 11.51 -21.59
CA ILE A 113 -13.78 10.59 -21.68
C ILE A 113 -12.47 11.37 -21.73
N GLU A 114 -12.43 12.49 -22.43
CA GLU A 114 -11.25 13.36 -22.55
C GLU A 114 -10.86 13.91 -21.17
N THR A 115 -11.82 14.36 -20.37
CA THR A 115 -11.59 14.79 -18.98
C THR A 115 -11.09 13.63 -18.11
N LEU A 116 -11.64 12.43 -18.27
CA LEU A 116 -11.22 11.24 -17.52
C LEU A 116 -9.80 10.77 -17.88
N VAL A 117 -9.39 10.91 -19.15
CA VAL A 117 -8.02 10.61 -19.58
C VAL A 117 -7.03 11.58 -18.93
N GLU A 118 -7.33 12.88 -18.94
CA GLU A 118 -6.48 13.88 -18.29
C GLU A 118 -6.45 13.68 -16.77
N TRP A 119 -7.60 13.42 -16.16
CA TRP A 119 -7.70 13.07 -14.75
C TRP A 119 -6.80 11.89 -14.38
N LEU A 120 -6.91 10.78 -15.13
CA LEU A 120 -6.13 9.58 -14.87
C LEU A 120 -4.63 9.83 -15.00
N LYS A 121 -4.21 10.64 -15.98
CA LYS A 121 -2.81 11.03 -16.16
C LYS A 121 -2.27 11.77 -14.93
N ILE A 122 -2.99 12.80 -14.47
CA ILE A 122 -2.58 13.60 -13.31
C ILE A 122 -2.58 12.75 -12.03
N VAL A 123 -3.56 11.87 -11.85
CA VAL A 123 -3.63 10.96 -10.69
C VAL A 123 -2.42 10.02 -10.65
N GLN A 124 -2.04 9.44 -11.79
CA GLN A 124 -0.86 8.58 -11.89
C GLN A 124 0.46 9.34 -11.67
N GLU A 125 0.50 10.63 -11.98
CA GLU A 125 1.68 11.46 -11.76
C GLU A 125 1.82 11.86 -10.29
N ARG A 126 0.71 12.16 -9.62
CA ARG A 126 0.70 12.75 -8.27
C ARG A 126 0.57 11.74 -7.12
N CYS A 127 0.23 10.48 -7.39
CA CYS A 127 0.03 9.46 -6.36
C CYS A 127 1.35 9.05 -5.68
N PRO A 128 1.59 9.40 -4.40
CA PRO A 128 2.88 9.12 -3.74
C PRO A 128 3.12 7.63 -3.49
N VAL A 129 2.07 6.82 -3.30
CA VAL A 129 2.25 5.37 -3.12
C VAL A 129 2.62 4.70 -4.45
N LYS A 130 2.01 5.09 -5.57
CA LYS A 130 2.41 4.61 -6.89
C LYS A 130 3.83 5.04 -7.25
N ASP A 131 4.22 6.27 -6.89
CA ASP A 131 5.61 6.74 -7.03
C ASP A 131 6.60 5.82 -6.27
N ASN A 132 6.37 5.55 -4.98
CA ASN A 132 7.20 4.64 -4.19
C ASN A 132 7.25 3.20 -4.75
N LEU A 133 6.21 2.73 -5.45
CA LEU A 133 6.17 1.39 -6.04
C LEU A 133 6.85 1.30 -7.41
N THR A 134 6.97 2.43 -8.12
CA THR A 134 7.56 2.50 -9.47
C THR A 134 8.98 3.04 -9.48
N ASN A 135 9.44 3.62 -8.36
CA ASN A 135 10.77 4.15 -8.17
C ASN A 135 11.51 3.43 -7.03
N ILE A 136 12.84 3.54 -7.03
CA ILE A 136 13.67 3.02 -5.94
C ILE A 136 13.62 4.00 -4.78
N THR A 137 12.97 3.61 -3.68
CA THR A 137 13.01 4.34 -2.41
C THR A 137 14.01 3.67 -1.47
N PRO A 138 15.11 4.35 -1.04
CA PRO A 138 16.07 3.77 -0.13
C PRO A 138 15.45 3.41 1.22
N VAL A 139 15.56 2.14 1.62
CA VAL A 139 15.14 1.65 2.94
C VAL A 139 16.39 1.30 3.75
N LYS A 140 16.58 1.97 4.89
CA LYS A 140 17.65 1.65 5.84
C LYS A 140 17.09 0.74 6.92
N VAL A 141 17.74 -0.41 7.13
CA VAL A 141 17.36 -1.40 8.13
C VAL A 141 18.49 -1.53 9.14
N SER A 142 18.14 -1.49 10.43
CA SER A 142 19.07 -1.68 11.55
C SER A 142 18.48 -2.63 12.59
N VAL A 143 19.35 -3.20 13.42
CA VAL A 143 18.97 -4.06 14.55
C VAL A 143 19.60 -3.48 15.83
N GLU A 144 18.79 -3.38 16.88
CA GLU A 144 19.22 -2.93 18.19
C GLU A 144 18.97 -4.03 19.22
N LYS A 145 19.93 -4.27 20.12
CA LYS A 145 19.81 -5.24 21.20
C LYS A 145 19.90 -4.52 22.54
N GLN A 146 18.86 -4.63 23.34
CA GLN A 146 18.89 -4.15 24.72
C GLN A 146 19.68 -5.13 25.60
N TYR A 147 20.52 -4.58 26.48
CA TYR A 147 21.20 -5.33 27.53
C TYR A 147 21.11 -4.53 28.83
N VAL A 148 20.92 -5.23 29.94
CA VAL A 148 20.96 -4.65 31.28
C VAL A 148 22.24 -5.15 31.94
N ILE A 149 23.10 -4.25 32.39
CA ILE A 149 24.26 -4.60 33.20
C ILE A 149 23.75 -4.80 34.63
N GLN A 150 24.03 -5.97 35.21
CA GLN A 150 23.78 -6.26 36.63
C GLN A 150 24.81 -5.54 37.51
#